data_AF-A0A2K8YYK3-F1
#
_entry.id   AF-A0A2K8YYK3-F1
#
_cell.length_a   1.000
_cell.length_b   1.000
_cell.length_c   1.000
_cell.angle_alpha   90.00
_cell.angle_beta   90.00
_cell.angle_gamma   90.00
#
_symmetry.space_group_name_H-M   'P 1'
#
loop_
_entity.id
_entity.type
_entity.pdbx_description
1 polymer ?
#
loop_
_entity_poly.entity_id
_entity_poly.type
_entity_poly.pdbx_seq_one_letter_code
_entity_poly.pdbx_strand_id
1 'polypeptide(L)' 'MEILQQDDQYIIKIPVADVDARVLEKLLKQIRLQNLLASRKGTDEQAAALAQDVNSDWWSKNKQRFLQ' A
#
# COMPACT_ATOMS: atom_id res chain seq x y z
N MET A 1 10.84 -7.26 12.85
CA MET A 1 9.88 -6.24 12.38
C MET A 1 9.80 -5.12 13.41
N GLU A 2 9.83 -3.86 12.97
CA GLU A 2 9.79 -2.68 13.83
C GLU A 2 8.79 -1.68 13.24
N ILE A 3 7.99 -1.04 14.09
CA ILE A 3 7.10 0.05 13.69
C ILE A 3 7.50 1.29 14.49
N LEU A 4 7.88 2.34 13.78
CA LEU A 4 8.22 3.63 14.34
C LEU A 4 7.17 4.65 13.92
N GLN A 5 6.70 5.45 14.87
CA GLN A 5 5.89 6.64 14.57
C GLN A 5 6.85 7.83 14.53
N GLN A 6 6.87 8.55 13.41
CA GLN A 6 7.67 9.74 13.25
C GLN A 6 6.80 10.85 12.65
N ASP A 7 6.58 11.90 13.43
CA ASP A 7 5.69 13.02 13.09
C ASP A 7 4.30 12.51 12.65
N ASP A 8 3.91 12.75 11.39
CA ASP A 8 2.62 12.37 10.79
C ASP A 8 2.66 11.06 9.98
N GLN A 9 3.70 10.23 10.16
CA GLN A 9 3.84 8.97 9.41
C GLN A 9 4.30 7.79 10.26
N TYR A 10 3.93 6.59 9.81
CA TYR A 10 4.44 5.34 10.35
C TYR A 10 5.52 4.77 9.42
N ILE A 11 6.68 4.44 9.97
CA ILE A 11 7.76 3.71 9.31
C ILE A 11 7.70 2.27 9.76
N ILE A 12 7.40 1.37 8.82
CA ILE A 12 7.35 -0.08 9.07
C ILE A 12 8.61 -0.71 8.45
N LYS A 13 9.45 -1.32 9.27
CA LYS A 13 10.64 -2.06 8.83
C LYS A 13 10.37 -3.56 8.91
N ILE A 14 10.36 -4.22 7.77
CA ILE A 14 10.17 -5.66 7.65
C ILE A 14 11.38 -6.24 6.92
N PRO A 15 12.09 -7.22 7.52
CA PRO A 15 13.15 -7.95 6.83
C PRO A 15 12.61 -8.64 5.58
N VAL A 16 13.34 -8.56 4.47
CA VAL A 16 12.93 -9.16 3.18
C VAL A 16 12.74 -10.67 3.28
N ALA A 17 13.49 -11.33 4.17
CA ALA A 17 13.37 -12.76 4.42
C ALA A 17 12.01 -13.16 5.05
N ASP A 18 11.32 -12.22 5.71
CA ASP A 18 10.12 -12.51 6.50
C ASP A 18 8.84 -12.32 5.68
N VAL A 19 8.89 -11.65 4.52
CA VAL A 19 7.68 -11.32 3.76
C VAL A 19 7.94 -11.24 2.26
N ASP A 20 7.06 -11.86 1.47
CA ASP A 20 7.06 -11.75 0.02
C ASP A 20 6.53 -10.36 -0.42
N ALA A 21 7.16 -9.77 -1.44
CA ALA A 21 6.77 -8.47 -1.98
C ALA A 21 5.28 -8.38 -2.38
N ARG A 22 4.68 -9.47 -2.87
CA ARG A 22 3.25 -9.54 -3.24
C ARG A 22 2.34 -9.38 -2.02
N VAL A 23 2.78 -9.84 -0.85
CA VAL A 23 2.03 -9.72 0.41
C VAL A 23 2.06 -8.27 0.90
N LEU A 24 3.21 -7.62 0.84
CA LEU A 24 3.33 -6.17 1.12
C LEU A 24 2.46 -5.34 0.19
N GLU A 25 2.46 -5.68 -1.11
CA GLU A 25 1.64 -5.00 -2.10
C GLU A 25 0.14 -5.08 -1.77
N LYS A 26 -0.35 -6.26 -1.36
CA LYS A 26 -1.74 -6.46 -0.94
C LYS A 26 -2.07 -5.65 0.32
N LEU A 27 -1.18 -5.64 1.30
CA LEU A 27 -1.36 -4.87 2.54
C LEU A 27 -1.48 -3.37 2.25
N LEU A 28 -0.60 -2.83 1.41
CA LEU A 28 -0.64 -1.42 1.01
C LEU A 28 -1.92 -1.07 0.24
N LYS A 29 -2.37 -1.96 -0.65
CA LYS A 29 -3.66 -1.82 -1.36
C LYS A 29 -4.83 -1.77 -0.39
N GLN A 30 -4.84 -2.65 0.62
CA GLN A 30 -5.91 -2.72 1.61
C GLN A 30 -5.96 -1.46 2.50
N ILE A 31 -4.81 -0.96 2.97
CA ILE A 31 -4.75 0.27 3.78
C ILE A 31 -5.29 1.46 2.98
N ARG A 32 -4.92 1.57 1.69
CA ARG A 32 -5.45 2.62 0.81
C ARG A 32 -6.94 2.47 0.58
N LEU A 33 -7.42 1.25 0.31
CA LEU A 33 -8.85 0.97 0.14
C LEU A 33 -9.65 1.41 1.37
N GLN A 34 -9.19 1.07 2.57
CA GLN A 34 -9.83 1.45 3.82
C GLN A 34 -9.85 2.96 4.03
N ASN A 35 -8.74 3.67 3.76
CA ASN A 35 -8.70 5.13 3.82
C ASN A 35 -9.68 5.78 2.83
N LEU A 36 -9.82 5.20 1.63
CA LEU A 36 -10.73 5.70 0.61
C LEU A 36 -12.20 5.50 1.04
N LEU A 37 -12.55 4.30 1.53
CA LEU A 37 -13.89 4.00 2.06
C LEU A 37 -14.23 4.83 3.31
N ALA A 38 -13.23 5.14 4.14
CA ALA A 38 -13.41 6.04 5.28
C ALA A 38 -13.64 7.50 4.83
N SER A 39 -12.95 7.93 3.77
CA SER A 39 -13.05 9.29 3.23
C SER A 39 -14.28 9.54 2.35
N ARG A 40 -14.80 8.50 1.71
CA ARG A 40 -16.00 8.53 0.87
C ARG A 40 -16.95 7.47 1.39
N LYS A 41 -18.12 7.88 1.90
CA LYS A 41 -19.31 7.01 2.04
C LYS A 41 -19.78 6.54 0.65
N GLY A 42 -18.93 5.83 -0.12
CA GLY A 42 -19.02 5.69 -1.57
C GLY A 42 -18.64 4.29 -2.03
N THR A 43 -19.44 3.77 -2.94
CA THR A 43 -19.62 2.36 -3.32
C THR A 43 -18.40 1.65 -3.89
N ASP A 44 -18.45 0.31 -3.82
CA ASP A 44 -17.39 -0.64 -4.18
C ASP A 44 -16.86 -0.47 -5.62
N GLU A 45 -17.64 0.06 -6.56
CA GLU A 45 -17.17 0.24 -7.95
C GLU A 45 -16.10 1.33 -8.10
N GLN A 46 -16.15 2.40 -7.29
CA GLN A 46 -15.17 3.48 -7.37
C GLN A 46 -13.84 3.08 -6.72
N ALA A 47 -13.89 2.17 -5.74
CA ALA A 47 -12.71 1.58 -5.13
C ALA A 47 -11.92 0.69 -6.09
N ALA A 48 -12.61 -0.11 -6.91
CA ALA A 48 -11.99 -1.02 -7.86
C ALA A 48 -11.26 -0.28 -9.00
N ALA A 49 -11.87 0.76 -9.57
CA ALA A 49 -11.27 1.56 -10.63
C ALA A 49 -9.99 2.27 -10.15
N LEU A 50 -10.01 2.84 -8.93
CA LEU A 50 -8.87 3.56 -8.39
C LEU A 50 -7.72 2.64 -7.95
N ALA A 51 -8.03 1.43 -7.49
CA ALA A 51 -7.01 0.41 -7.17
C ALA A 51 -6.19 0.04 -8.40
N GLN A 52 -6.78 0.11 -9.59
CA GLN A 52 -6.10 -0.17 -10.85
C GLN A 52 -5.13 0.96 -11.25
N ASP A 53 -5.54 2.22 -11.11
CA ASP A 53 -4.73 3.40 -11.43
C ASP A 53 -3.60 3.63 -10.43
N VAL A 54 -3.87 3.48 -9.13
CA VAL A 54 -2.84 3.69 -8.10
C VAL A 54 -1.79 2.58 -8.12
N ASN A 55 -2.17 1.36 -8.51
CA ASN A 55 -1.23 0.25 -8.61
C ASN A 55 -0.22 0.46 -9.76
N SER A 56 -0.63 0.98 -10.91
CA SER A 56 0.28 1.19 -12.03
C SER A 56 1.30 2.30 -11.74
N ASP A 57 0.85 3.44 -11.21
CA ASP A 57 1.70 4.60 -10.94
C ASP A 57 2.63 4.38 -9.75
N TRP A 58 2.14 3.77 -8.68
CA TRP A 58 2.96 3.49 -7.51
C TRP A 58 3.97 2.39 -7.78
N TRP A 59 3.57 1.32 -8.47
CA TRP A 59 4.47 0.24 -8.86
C TRP A 59 5.54 0.76 -9.82
N SER A 60 5.19 1.56 -10.83
CA SER A 60 6.18 2.16 -11.74
C SER A 60 7.26 2.96 -11.00
N LYS A 61 6.88 3.72 -9.96
CA LYS A 61 7.82 4.53 -9.16
C LYS A 61 8.63 3.75 -8.13
N ASN A 62 8.13 2.61 -7.64
CA ASN A 62 8.74 1.88 -6.51
C ASN A 62 9.29 0.50 -6.87
N LYS A 63 8.98 -0.04 -8.05
CA LYS A 63 9.41 -1.38 -8.51
C LYS A 63 10.93 -1.58 -8.42
N GLN A 64 11.72 -0.55 -8.68
CA GLN A 64 13.18 -0.61 -8.55
C GLN A 64 13.66 -0.86 -7.10
N ARG A 65 12.88 -0.48 -6.09
CA ARG A 65 13.24 -0.66 -4.67
C ARG A 65 12.89 -2.04 -4.13
N PHE A 66 12.06 -2.81 -4.86
CA PHE A 66 11.57 -4.12 -4.43
C PHE A 66 12.14 -5.30 -5.25
N LEU A 67 12.84 -5.03 -6.36
CA LEU A 67 13.40 -6.06 -7.26
C LEU A 67 14.94 -6.09 -7.28
N GLN A 68 15.62 -5.57 -6.25
CA GLN A 68 17.06 -5.82 -6.08
C GLN A 68 17.32 -7.16 -5.40
#